data_AF-A0A2Z6D419-F1
#
_entry.id   AF-A0A2Z6D419-F1
#
_cell.length_a   1.000
_cell.length_b   1.000
_cell.length_c   1.000
_cell.angle_alpha   90.00
_cell.angle_beta   90.00
_cell.angle_gamma   90.00
#
_symmetry.space_group_name_H-M   'P 1'
#
loop_
_entity.id
_entity.type
_entity.pdbx_description
1 polymer ?
#
loop_
_entity_poly.entity_id
_entity_poly.type
_entity_poly.pdbx_seq_one_letter_code
_entity_poly.pdbx_strand_id
1 'polypeptide(L)'
;MNYLSEKHQQLEQSQQSGLMKWFGQLSMDRKAVAIGLSLTVGLTSAAMAWLGTTSDRIYFCIKTPKKAFVCNDLNNRPFRMTPYYWSQWQLDGMPPQVVRDPARGINGLVRASNPNKPIFATAAFLGFALAGWMLRHCQDEERQRAVFVDIAQKRDAARAEMAARSELLDSYRDVAIKEVELQADLDLIANDRTVDIQKAEIYAHTEIEVTQIEASDAIFEAQTAGMSEEQKAEYIKHLRDTKTPYLQGS
;
A
#
# COMPACT_ATOMS: atom_id res chain seq x y z
N MET A 1 -6.32 13.82 6.54
CA MET A 1 -6.38 12.84 5.43
C MET A 1 -6.53 13.60 4.11
N ASN A 2 -5.46 14.22 3.59
CA ASN A 2 -5.53 15.11 2.41
C ASN A 2 -4.71 14.55 1.23
N TYR A 3 -5.06 13.35 0.74
CA TYR A 3 -4.34 12.72 -0.38
C TYR A 3 -5.16 12.56 -1.66
N LEU A 4 -6.42 13.00 -1.68
CA LEU A 4 -7.19 13.08 -2.91
C LEU A 4 -7.05 14.50 -3.48
N SER A 5 -6.26 14.62 -4.56
CA SER A 5 -6.16 15.84 -5.37
C SER A 5 -7.55 16.34 -5.76
N GLU A 6 -7.81 17.65 -5.72
CA GLU A 6 -9.08 18.26 -6.15
C GLU A 6 -9.55 17.77 -7.55
N LYS A 7 -8.60 17.46 -8.44
CA LYS A 7 -8.90 16.87 -9.75
C LYS A 7 -9.53 15.49 -9.66
N HIS A 8 -9.11 14.64 -8.72
CA HIS A 8 -9.73 13.32 -8.50
C HIS A 8 -11.15 13.49 -7.99
N GLN A 9 -11.39 14.42 -7.08
CA GLN A 9 -12.72 14.70 -6.56
C GLN A 9 -13.67 15.26 -7.64
N GLN A 10 -13.17 16.12 -8.54
CA GLN A 10 -13.93 16.61 -9.70
C GLN A 10 -14.19 15.51 -10.75
N LEU A 11 -13.23 14.62 -11.00
CA LEU A 11 -13.42 13.48 -11.91
C LEU A 11 -14.44 12.48 -11.36
N GLU A 12 -14.37 12.18 -10.06
CA GLU A 12 -15.31 11.30 -9.37
C GLU A 12 -16.73 11.88 -9.37
N GLN A 13 -16.87 13.20 -9.15
CA GLN A 13 -18.16 13.88 -9.25
C GLN A 13 -18.71 13.96 -10.67
N SER A 14 -17.86 14.06 -11.70
CA SER A 14 -18.31 14.10 -13.10
C SER A 14 -18.64 12.73 -13.69
N GLN A 15 -18.09 11.65 -13.13
CA GLN A 15 -18.38 10.26 -13.55
C GLN A 15 -19.50 9.60 -12.75
N GLN A 16 -19.90 10.14 -11.60
CA GLN A 16 -21.01 9.58 -10.80
C GLN A 16 -22.37 9.98 -11.38
N SER A 17 -23.18 8.98 -11.74
CA SER A 17 -24.57 9.21 -12.10
C SER A 17 -25.37 9.67 -10.87
N GLY A 18 -26.41 10.49 -11.07
CA GLY A 18 -27.28 10.93 -9.96
C GLY A 18 -27.91 9.77 -9.18
N LEU A 19 -28.13 8.63 -9.85
CA LEU A 19 -28.63 7.40 -9.24
C LEU A 19 -27.57 6.73 -8.35
N MET A 20 -26.30 6.80 -8.73
CA MET A 20 -25.16 6.36 -7.92
C MET A 20 -24.97 7.23 -6.68
N LYS A 21 -25.09 8.55 -6.84
CA LYS A 21 -25.04 9.48 -5.71
C LYS A 21 -26.18 9.25 -4.71
N TRP A 22 -27.40 9.04 -5.20
CA TRP A 22 -28.55 8.71 -4.36
C TRP A 22 -28.34 7.37 -3.62
N PHE A 23 -27.92 6.32 -4.33
CA PHE A 23 -27.72 5.00 -3.73
C PHE A 23 -26.55 4.98 -2.74
N GLY A 24 -25.44 5.68 -3.06
CA GLY A 24 -24.27 5.79 -2.19
C GLY A 24 -24.54 6.50 -0.87
N GLN A 25 -25.51 7.43 -0.83
CA GLN A 25 -25.92 8.15 0.39
C GLN A 25 -26.81 7.33 1.33
N LEU A 26 -27.32 6.17 0.90
CA LEU A 26 -28.17 5.32 1.73
C LEU A 26 -27.35 4.54 2.78
N SER A 27 -27.95 4.31 3.94
CA SER A 27 -27.42 3.37 4.94
C SER A 27 -27.44 1.93 4.40
N MET A 28 -26.58 1.04 4.94
CA MET A 28 -26.47 -0.34 4.46
C MET A 28 -27.80 -1.10 4.50
N ASP A 29 -28.62 -0.90 5.53
CA ASP A 29 -29.95 -1.52 5.62
C ASP A 29 -30.87 -1.08 4.48
N ARG A 30 -30.83 0.21 4.12
CA ARG A 30 -31.63 0.76 3.01
C ARG A 30 -31.11 0.29 1.66
N LYS A 31 -29.78 0.15 1.50
CA LYS A 31 -29.17 -0.44 0.30
C LYS A 31 -29.64 -1.88 0.11
N ALA A 32 -29.64 -2.68 1.18
CA ALA A 32 -30.12 -4.07 1.15
C ALA A 32 -31.63 -4.16 0.80
N VAL A 33 -32.46 -3.30 1.37
CA VAL A 33 -33.89 -3.23 1.02
C VAL A 33 -34.09 -2.85 -0.44
N ALA A 34 -33.36 -1.86 -0.96
CA ALA A 34 -33.46 -1.45 -2.36
C ALA A 34 -33.09 -2.59 -3.33
N ILE A 35 -32.01 -3.33 -3.04
CA ILE A 35 -31.60 -4.51 -3.79
C ILE A 35 -32.68 -5.59 -3.72
N GLY A 36 -33.20 -5.87 -2.51
CA GLY A 36 -34.25 -6.85 -2.28
C GLY A 36 -35.53 -6.54 -3.07
N LEU A 37 -35.97 -5.28 -3.07
CA LEU A 37 -37.12 -4.82 -3.86
C LEU A 37 -36.89 -4.97 -5.37
N SER A 38 -35.68 -4.65 -5.85
CA SER A 38 -35.33 -4.82 -7.26
C SER A 38 -35.37 -6.31 -7.67
N LEU A 39 -34.88 -7.20 -6.81
CA LEU A 39 -34.90 -8.64 -7.03
C LEU A 39 -36.31 -9.23 -6.99
N THR A 40 -37.16 -8.79 -6.06
CA THR A 40 -38.55 -9.28 -6.00
C THR A 40 -39.35 -8.85 -7.23
N VAL A 41 -39.19 -7.61 -7.69
CA VAL A 41 -39.78 -7.15 -8.96
C VAL A 41 -39.24 -7.97 -10.12
N GLY A 42 -37.93 -8.24 -10.16
CA GLY A 42 -37.27 -9.07 -11.16
C GLY A 42 -37.86 -10.49 -11.24
N LEU A 43 -37.93 -11.17 -10.09
CA LEU A 43 -38.42 -12.55 -9.96
C LEU A 43 -39.91 -12.68 -10.29
N THR A 44 -40.75 -11.81 -9.73
CA THR A 44 -42.19 -11.84 -9.99
C THR A 44 -42.51 -11.56 -11.46
N SER A 45 -41.83 -10.58 -12.05
CA SER A 45 -41.99 -10.27 -13.48
C SER A 45 -41.46 -11.40 -14.36
N ALA A 46 -40.35 -12.04 -14.00
CA ALA A 46 -39.82 -13.19 -14.73
C ALA A 46 -40.79 -14.39 -14.70
N ALA A 47 -41.41 -14.66 -13.54
CA ALA A 47 -42.40 -15.72 -13.40
C ALA A 47 -43.63 -15.45 -14.29
N MET A 48 -44.13 -14.22 -14.27
CA MET A 48 -45.24 -13.80 -15.14
C MET A 48 -44.85 -13.82 -16.63
N ALA A 49 -43.59 -13.53 -16.95
CA ALA A 49 -43.05 -13.60 -18.29
C ALA A 49 -42.70 -15.03 -18.74
N TRP A 50 -42.71 -16.04 -17.87
CA TRP A 50 -42.42 -17.42 -18.28
C TRP A 50 -43.64 -18.07 -18.94
N LEU A 51 -44.81 -17.85 -18.34
CA LEU A 51 -46.06 -18.49 -18.72
C LEU A 51 -46.75 -17.81 -19.92
N GLY A 52 -47.47 -18.62 -20.70
CA GLY A 52 -48.34 -18.17 -21.78
C GLY A 52 -47.63 -17.79 -23.08
N THR A 53 -48.43 -17.42 -24.08
CA THR A 53 -48.00 -17.00 -25.42
C THR A 53 -48.26 -15.51 -25.62
N THR A 54 -47.31 -14.82 -26.28
CA THR A 54 -47.35 -13.37 -26.54
C THR A 54 -48.28 -12.99 -27.68
N SER A 55 -48.35 -13.84 -28.70
CA SER A 55 -49.03 -13.53 -29.94
C SER A 55 -50.15 -14.52 -30.22
N ASP A 56 -51.23 -13.98 -30.78
CA ASP A 56 -52.29 -14.75 -31.38
C ASP A 56 -51.71 -15.66 -32.46
N ARG A 57 -52.26 -16.88 -32.54
CA ARG A 57 -51.84 -17.88 -33.51
C ARG A 57 -53.06 -18.42 -34.24
N ILE A 58 -52.94 -18.51 -35.55
CA ILE A 58 -53.90 -19.20 -36.41
C ILE A 58 -53.33 -20.56 -36.75
N TYR A 59 -54.06 -21.59 -36.37
CA TYR A 59 -53.81 -22.98 -36.74
C TYR A 59 -54.59 -23.31 -38.02
N PHE A 60 -53.96 -24.05 -38.91
CA PHE A 60 -54.54 -24.38 -40.21
C PHE A 60 -54.15 -25.78 -40.65
N CYS A 61 -54.92 -26.31 -41.60
CA CYS A 61 -54.72 -27.60 -42.21
C CYS A 61 -54.63 -27.45 -43.73
N ILE A 62 -53.86 -28.32 -44.36
CA ILE A 62 -53.71 -28.38 -45.81
C ILE A 62 -54.53 -29.56 -46.31
N LYS A 63 -55.43 -29.30 -47.26
CA LYS A 63 -56.24 -30.33 -47.92
C LYS A 63 -55.39 -31.01 -48.98
N THR A 64 -55.13 -32.30 -48.79
CA THR A 64 -54.39 -33.11 -49.76
C THR A 64 -55.26 -33.48 -50.97
N PRO A 65 -54.65 -33.84 -52.13
CA PRO A 65 -55.39 -34.32 -53.30
C PRO A 65 -56.31 -35.52 -53.00
N LYS A 66 -55.95 -36.34 -52.00
CA LYS A 66 -56.74 -37.48 -51.52
C LYS A 66 -57.91 -37.09 -50.59
N LYS A 67 -58.27 -35.80 -50.51
CA LYS A 67 -59.30 -35.22 -49.63
C LYS A 67 -59.06 -35.40 -48.12
N ALA A 68 -57.87 -35.84 -47.70
CA ALA A 68 -57.49 -35.88 -46.29
C ALA A 68 -56.93 -34.52 -45.84
N PHE A 69 -57.33 -34.05 -44.66
CA PHE A 69 -56.76 -32.86 -44.03
C PHE A 69 -55.47 -33.22 -43.28
N VAL A 70 -54.39 -32.52 -43.60
CA VAL A 70 -53.12 -32.65 -42.89
C VAL A 70 -52.90 -31.37 -42.09
N CYS A 71 -53.02 -31.46 -40.78
CA CYS A 71 -52.92 -30.32 -39.85
C CYS A 71 -51.55 -30.22 -39.16
N ASN A 72 -50.75 -31.28 -39.26
CA ASN A 72 -49.44 -31.38 -38.63
C ASN A 72 -48.38 -31.73 -39.68
N ASP A 73 -47.16 -31.26 -39.45
CA ASP A 73 -45.96 -31.68 -40.15
C ASP A 73 -45.55 -33.11 -39.76
N LEU A 74 -44.57 -33.68 -40.46
CA LEU A 74 -43.98 -35.01 -40.24
C LEU A 74 -43.54 -35.24 -38.78
N ASN A 75 -43.14 -34.17 -38.08
CA ASN A 75 -42.75 -34.19 -36.67
C ASN A 75 -43.93 -34.01 -35.68
N ASN A 76 -45.16 -34.21 -36.14
CA ASN A 76 -46.40 -33.98 -35.39
C ASN A 76 -46.54 -32.54 -34.84
N ARG A 77 -45.89 -31.57 -35.50
CA ARG A 77 -45.98 -30.15 -35.15
C ARG A 77 -47.13 -29.52 -35.92
N PRO A 78 -48.07 -28.83 -35.25
CA PRO A 78 -49.21 -28.23 -35.93
C PRO A 78 -48.78 -27.05 -36.80
N PHE A 79 -49.38 -26.92 -37.98
CA PHE A 79 -49.17 -25.73 -38.80
C PHE A 79 -49.80 -24.52 -38.11
N ARG A 80 -49.00 -23.45 -37.95
CA ARG A 80 -49.40 -22.25 -37.25
C ARG A 80 -48.71 -21.02 -37.80
N MET A 81 -49.40 -19.89 -37.80
CA MET A 81 -48.83 -18.58 -38.11
C MET A 81 -49.48 -17.47 -37.29
N THR A 82 -48.95 -16.25 -37.37
CA THR A 82 -49.61 -15.09 -36.75
C THR A 82 -50.75 -14.58 -37.65
N PRO A 83 -51.76 -13.89 -37.08
CA PRO A 83 -52.84 -13.29 -37.86
C PRO A 83 -52.35 -12.38 -38.99
N TYR A 84 -51.27 -11.63 -38.74
CA TYR A 84 -50.65 -10.76 -39.74
C TYR A 84 -50.19 -11.53 -40.99
N TYR A 85 -49.42 -12.59 -40.81
CA TYR A 85 -48.95 -13.41 -41.94
C TYR A 85 -50.10 -14.17 -42.62
N TRP A 86 -51.14 -14.54 -41.87
CA TRP A 86 -52.33 -15.14 -42.46
C TRP A 86 -53.06 -14.16 -43.39
N SER A 87 -53.27 -12.91 -42.95
CA SER A 87 -53.87 -11.89 -43.81
C SER A 87 -53.01 -11.55 -45.01
N GLN A 88 -51.68 -11.47 -44.80
CA GLN A 88 -50.74 -11.21 -45.89
C GLN A 88 -50.77 -12.33 -46.93
N TRP A 89 -50.75 -13.59 -46.48
CA TRP A 89 -50.80 -14.74 -47.37
C TRP A 89 -52.11 -14.81 -48.17
N GLN A 90 -53.23 -14.39 -47.58
CA GLN A 90 -54.50 -14.26 -48.29
C GLN A 90 -54.41 -13.24 -49.44
N LEU A 91 -53.72 -12.12 -49.23
CA LEU A 91 -53.50 -11.10 -50.26
C LEU A 91 -52.56 -11.61 -51.36
N ASP A 92 -51.54 -12.38 -50.98
CA ASP A 92 -50.54 -12.93 -51.91
C ASP A 92 -51.06 -14.14 -52.73
N GLY A 93 -52.32 -14.54 -52.55
CA GLY A 93 -52.93 -15.64 -53.29
C GLY A 93 -52.84 -17.00 -52.59
N MET A 94 -53.31 -17.06 -51.34
CA MET A 94 -53.36 -18.29 -50.54
C MET A 94 -54.07 -19.43 -51.31
N PRO A 95 -53.47 -20.63 -51.38
CA PRO A 95 -54.08 -21.76 -52.07
C PRO A 95 -55.42 -22.18 -51.42
N PRO A 96 -56.46 -22.52 -52.21
CA PRO A 96 -57.79 -22.86 -51.70
C PRO A 96 -57.80 -24.18 -50.89
N GLN A 97 -56.73 -24.96 -50.94
CA GLN A 97 -56.57 -26.16 -50.14
C GLN A 97 -56.28 -25.86 -48.67
N VAL A 98 -55.89 -24.63 -48.33
CA VAL A 98 -55.55 -24.23 -46.95
C VAL A 98 -56.82 -23.77 -46.24
N VAL A 99 -57.17 -24.44 -45.14
CA VAL A 99 -58.36 -24.13 -44.34
C VAL A 99 -57.94 -23.99 -42.88
N ARG A 100 -58.55 -23.05 -42.16
CA ARG A 100 -58.32 -22.91 -40.72
C ARG A 100 -58.77 -24.17 -39.98
N ASP A 101 -58.04 -24.58 -38.96
CA ASP A 101 -58.34 -25.78 -38.20
C ASP A 101 -59.57 -25.55 -37.29
N PRO A 102 -60.73 -26.17 -37.56
CA PRO A 102 -61.93 -25.97 -36.76
C PRO A 102 -61.83 -26.63 -35.38
N ALA A 103 -60.90 -27.57 -35.17
CA ALA A 103 -60.74 -28.27 -33.90
C ALA A 103 -59.98 -27.43 -32.85
N ARG A 104 -59.38 -26.30 -33.26
CA ARG A 104 -58.55 -25.45 -32.39
C ARG A 104 -59.06 -24.03 -32.31
N GLY A 105 -59.42 -23.60 -31.10
CA GLY A 105 -59.87 -22.23 -30.85
C GLY A 105 -61.13 -21.86 -31.63
N ILE A 106 -61.38 -20.57 -31.81
CA ILE A 106 -62.53 -20.08 -32.58
C ILE A 106 -62.08 -19.95 -34.04
N ASN A 107 -62.50 -20.88 -34.91
CA ASN A 107 -62.10 -20.93 -36.32
C ASN A 107 -60.58 -20.94 -36.52
N GLY A 108 -59.85 -21.80 -35.81
CA GLY A 108 -58.39 -21.90 -35.90
C GLY A 108 -57.63 -20.82 -35.14
N LEU A 109 -58.30 -19.77 -34.64
CA LEU A 109 -57.66 -18.67 -33.92
C LEU A 109 -57.55 -18.99 -32.42
N VAL A 110 -56.32 -19.04 -31.93
CA VAL A 110 -55.98 -19.12 -30.51
C VAL A 110 -55.39 -17.78 -30.10
N ARG A 111 -56.10 -17.05 -29.24
CA ARG A 111 -55.64 -15.76 -28.71
C ARG A 111 -54.43 -15.93 -27.79
N ALA A 112 -53.60 -14.90 -27.72
CA ALA A 112 -52.49 -14.79 -26.80
C ALA A 112 -52.99 -14.98 -25.37
N SER A 113 -52.42 -15.94 -24.65
CA SER A 113 -52.74 -16.14 -23.23
C SER A 113 -52.09 -15.07 -22.35
N ASN A 114 -51.00 -14.44 -22.81
CA ASN A 114 -50.32 -13.38 -22.09
C ASN A 114 -49.72 -12.35 -23.08
N PRO A 115 -50.51 -11.36 -23.53
CA PRO A 115 -50.02 -10.33 -24.46
C PRO A 115 -48.96 -9.43 -23.81
N ASN A 116 -48.98 -9.27 -22.48
CA ASN A 116 -48.06 -8.41 -21.74
C ASN A 116 -46.74 -9.09 -21.37
N LYS A 117 -46.53 -10.34 -21.80
CA LYS A 117 -45.27 -11.08 -21.60
C LYS A 117 -44.00 -10.29 -21.97
N PRO A 118 -43.95 -9.46 -23.03
CA PRO A 118 -42.76 -8.65 -23.34
C PRO A 118 -42.51 -7.57 -22.27
N ILE A 119 -43.57 -6.96 -21.75
CA ILE A 119 -43.49 -5.93 -20.69
C ILE A 119 -43.00 -6.57 -19.38
N PHE A 120 -43.50 -7.75 -19.04
CA PHE A 120 -43.00 -8.49 -17.88
C PHE A 120 -41.55 -8.95 -18.08
N ALA A 121 -41.15 -9.34 -19.29
CA ALA A 121 -39.76 -9.70 -19.58
C ALA A 121 -38.80 -8.51 -19.46
N THR A 122 -39.20 -7.33 -19.95
CA THR A 122 -38.40 -6.10 -19.80
C THR A 122 -38.33 -5.65 -18.35
N ALA A 123 -39.45 -5.71 -17.61
CA ALA A 123 -39.47 -5.41 -16.18
C ALA A 123 -38.56 -6.37 -15.39
N ALA A 124 -38.58 -7.67 -15.73
CA ALA A 124 -37.68 -8.66 -15.15
C ALA A 124 -36.20 -8.31 -15.40
N PHE A 125 -35.86 -8.01 -16.66
CA PHE A 125 -34.51 -7.61 -17.04
C PHE A 125 -34.04 -6.38 -16.26
N LEU A 126 -34.88 -5.33 -16.20
CA LEU A 126 -34.55 -4.11 -15.46
C LEU A 126 -34.37 -4.38 -13.96
N GLY A 127 -35.22 -5.20 -13.36
CA GLY A 127 -35.11 -5.59 -11.96
C GLY A 127 -33.80 -6.31 -11.63
N PHE A 128 -33.39 -7.26 -12.47
CA PHE A 128 -32.11 -7.96 -12.29
C PHE A 128 -30.90 -7.08 -12.62
N ALA A 129 -30.98 -6.26 -13.66
CA ALA A 129 -29.90 -5.36 -14.05
C ALA A 129 -29.62 -4.31 -12.97
N LEU A 130 -30.67 -3.71 -12.40
CA LEU A 130 -30.55 -2.75 -11.29
C LEU A 130 -30.00 -3.41 -10.02
N ALA A 131 -30.51 -4.60 -9.66
CA ALA A 131 -29.99 -5.33 -8.51
C ALA A 131 -28.51 -5.70 -8.68
N GLY A 132 -28.13 -6.20 -9.86
CA GLY A 132 -26.74 -6.53 -10.19
C GLY A 132 -25.82 -5.31 -10.16
N TRP A 133 -26.28 -4.17 -10.68
CA TRP A 133 -25.54 -2.92 -10.63
C TRP A 133 -25.34 -2.42 -9.19
N MET A 134 -26.39 -2.46 -8.36
CA MET A 134 -26.32 -2.07 -6.94
C MET A 134 -25.38 -2.98 -6.15
N LEU A 135 -25.45 -4.30 -6.35
CA LEU A 135 -24.56 -5.26 -5.71
C LEU A 135 -23.10 -5.03 -6.10
N ARG A 136 -22.84 -4.78 -7.38
CA ARG A 136 -21.50 -4.47 -7.87
C ARG A 136 -20.95 -3.20 -7.24
N HIS A 137 -21.78 -2.17 -7.08
CA HIS A 137 -21.37 -0.94 -6.41
C HIS A 137 -20.99 -1.18 -4.95
N CYS A 138 -21.76 -1.97 -4.20
CA CYS A 138 -21.40 -2.35 -2.83
C CYS A 138 -20.09 -3.14 -2.76
N GLN A 139 -19.87 -4.08 -3.69
CA GLN A 139 -18.62 -4.84 -3.77
C GLN A 139 -17.41 -3.94 -4.07
N ASP A 140 -17.56 -2.97 -4.96
CA ASP A 140 -16.49 -2.02 -5.28
C ASP A 140 -16.17 -1.12 -4.08
N GLU A 141 -17.18 -0.64 -3.33
CA GLU A 141 -16.98 0.11 -2.08
C GLU A 141 -16.22 -0.72 -1.03
N GLU A 142 -16.59 -1.98 -0.83
CA GLU A 142 -15.91 -2.88 0.12
C GLU A 142 -14.48 -3.18 -0.31
N ARG A 143 -14.26 -3.42 -1.60
CA ARG A 143 -12.92 -3.68 -2.15
C ARG A 143 -12.01 -2.47 -1.95
N GLN A 144 -12.50 -1.25 -2.18
CA GLN A 144 -11.73 -0.03 -1.92
C GLN A 144 -11.40 0.11 -0.42
N ARG A 145 -12.38 -0.11 0.47
CA ARG A 145 -12.15 -0.08 1.92
C ARG A 145 -11.11 -1.09 2.36
N ALA A 146 -11.15 -2.31 1.84
CA ALA A 146 -10.17 -3.35 2.15
C ALA A 146 -8.74 -2.92 1.75
N VAL A 147 -8.57 -2.29 0.58
CA VAL A 147 -7.27 -1.76 0.14
C VAL A 147 -6.80 -0.64 1.06
N PHE A 148 -7.67 0.27 1.48
CA PHE A 148 -7.28 1.33 2.43
C PHE A 148 -6.88 0.79 3.80
N VAL A 149 -7.58 -0.23 4.32
CA VAL A 149 -7.22 -0.89 5.57
C VAL A 149 -5.86 -1.59 5.44
N ASP A 150 -5.60 -2.29 4.34
CA ASP A 150 -4.29 -2.92 4.07
C ASP A 150 -3.16 -1.88 4.01
N ILE A 151 -3.37 -0.75 3.33
CA ILE A 151 -2.39 0.34 3.27
C ILE A 151 -2.16 0.95 4.66
N ALA A 152 -3.20 1.15 5.45
CA ALA A 152 -3.08 1.66 6.82
C ALA A 152 -2.27 0.71 7.70
N GLN A 153 -2.57 -0.59 7.65
CA GLN A 153 -1.82 -1.61 8.40
C GLN A 153 -0.34 -1.65 7.99
N LYS A 154 -0.04 -1.64 6.69
CA LYS A 154 1.34 -1.61 6.18
C LYS A 154 2.08 -0.35 6.61
N ARG A 155 1.39 0.79 6.62
CA ARG A 155 1.96 2.07 7.08
C ARG A 155 2.28 2.04 8.58
N ASP A 156 1.39 1.50 9.40
CA ASP A 156 1.59 1.42 10.84
C ASP A 156 2.71 0.43 11.19
N ALA A 157 2.80 -0.69 10.47
CA ALA A 157 3.93 -1.61 10.57
C ALA A 157 5.27 -0.94 10.18
N ALA A 158 5.30 -0.21 9.06
CA ALA A 158 6.51 0.51 8.64
C ALA A 158 6.91 1.60 9.64
N ARG A 159 5.95 2.30 10.25
CA ARG A 159 6.22 3.28 11.32
C ARG A 159 6.81 2.63 12.57
N ALA A 160 6.26 1.48 12.98
CA ALA A 160 6.80 0.73 14.11
C ALA A 160 8.23 0.25 13.84
N GLU A 161 8.51 -0.22 12.62
CA GLU A 161 9.86 -0.61 12.22
C GLU A 161 10.83 0.58 12.22
N MET A 162 10.41 1.74 11.69
CA MET A 162 11.24 2.96 11.75
C MET A 162 11.51 3.42 13.19
N ALA A 163 10.51 3.35 14.07
CA ALA A 163 10.67 3.70 15.48
C ALA A 163 11.66 2.75 16.20
N ALA A 164 11.58 1.45 15.94
CA ALA A 164 12.53 0.48 16.47
C ALA A 164 13.95 0.72 15.93
N ARG A 165 14.09 1.06 14.63
CA ARG A 165 15.39 1.41 14.05
C ARG A 165 15.96 2.70 14.64
N SER A 166 15.14 3.71 14.92
CA SER A 166 15.62 4.94 15.58
C SER A 166 16.08 4.67 17.01
N GLU A 167 15.36 3.85 17.77
CA GLU A 167 15.74 3.49 19.14
C GLU A 167 17.07 2.72 19.17
N LEU A 168 17.27 1.80 18.22
CA LEU A 168 18.56 1.13 18.06
C LEU A 168 19.69 2.11 17.71
N LEU A 169 19.48 3.04 16.78
CA LEU A 169 20.48 4.04 16.41
C LEU A 169 20.84 4.97 17.58
N ASP A 170 19.86 5.40 18.37
CA ASP A 170 20.12 6.19 19.58
C ASP A 170 20.92 5.37 20.61
N SER A 171 20.60 4.09 20.79
CA SER A 171 21.40 3.22 21.67
C SER A 171 22.85 3.04 21.19
N TYR A 172 23.08 2.90 19.88
CA TYR A 172 24.43 2.83 19.32
C TYR A 172 25.19 4.14 19.49
N ARG A 173 24.50 5.28 19.31
CA ARG A 173 25.09 6.60 19.51
C ARG A 173 25.53 6.79 20.96
N ASP A 174 24.70 6.39 21.93
CA ASP A 174 25.04 6.49 23.36
C ASP A 174 26.24 5.61 23.74
N VAL A 175 26.33 4.41 23.17
CA VAL A 175 27.50 3.53 23.37
C VAL A 175 28.76 4.17 22.78
N ALA A 176 28.69 4.69 21.56
CA ALA A 176 29.83 5.33 20.91
C ALA A 176 30.31 6.58 21.67
N ILE A 177 29.38 7.40 22.22
CA ILE A 177 29.75 8.55 23.06
C ILE A 177 30.50 8.09 24.31
N LYS A 178 30.00 7.05 24.99
CA LYS A 178 30.68 6.50 26.18
C LYS A 178 32.05 5.91 25.88
N GLU A 179 32.21 5.27 24.73
CA GLU A 179 33.50 4.71 24.32
C GLU A 179 34.53 5.82 24.07
N VAL A 180 34.12 6.91 23.41
CA VAL A 180 34.98 8.08 23.19
C VAL A 180 35.32 8.78 24.51
N GLU A 181 34.37 8.92 25.43
CA GLU A 181 34.60 9.51 26.75
C GLU A 181 35.60 8.66 27.57
N LEU A 182 35.43 7.34 27.58
CA LEU A 182 36.35 6.42 28.23
C LEU A 182 37.76 6.49 27.63
N GLN A 183 37.87 6.60 26.30
CA GLN A 183 39.16 6.72 25.62
C GLN A 183 39.84 8.06 25.95
N ALA A 184 39.09 9.16 26.00
CA ALA A 184 39.61 10.46 26.40
C ALA A 184 40.09 10.47 27.85
N ASP A 185 39.35 9.84 28.77
CA ASP A 185 39.76 9.69 30.18
C ASP A 185 41.03 8.85 30.31
N LEU A 186 41.15 7.75 29.55
CA LEU A 186 42.35 6.92 29.52
C LEU A 186 43.57 7.70 29.00
N ASP A 187 43.40 8.50 27.95
CA ASP A 187 44.47 9.34 27.39
C ASP A 187 44.89 10.46 28.36
N LEU A 188 43.93 11.04 29.10
CA LEU A 188 44.20 12.00 30.17
C LEU A 188 45.02 11.37 31.30
N ILE A 189 44.62 10.19 31.80
CA ILE A 189 45.36 9.47 32.84
C ILE A 189 46.75 9.07 32.36
N ALA A 190 46.89 8.64 31.10
CA ALA A 190 48.18 8.30 30.53
C ALA A 190 49.09 9.53 30.45
N ASN A 191 48.57 10.67 29.96
CA ASN A 191 49.34 11.91 29.90
C ASN A 191 49.75 12.41 31.29
N ASP A 192 48.85 12.38 32.28
CA ASP A 192 49.14 12.82 33.64
C ASP A 192 50.29 12.02 34.25
N ARG A 193 50.29 10.69 34.05
CA ARG A 193 51.41 9.83 34.48
C ARG A 193 52.70 10.10 33.73
N THR A 194 52.65 10.44 32.43
CA THR A 194 53.88 10.81 31.69
C THR A 194 54.47 12.12 32.18
N VAL A 195 53.62 13.09 32.54
CA VAL A 195 54.05 14.36 33.14
C VAL A 195 54.69 14.12 34.50
N ASP A 196 54.08 13.28 35.34
CA ASP A 196 54.65 12.91 36.65
C ASP A 196 56.00 12.20 36.53
N ILE A 197 56.15 11.29 35.56
CA ILE A 197 57.42 10.60 35.29
C ILE A 197 58.49 11.60 34.82
N GLN A 198 58.18 12.46 33.85
CA GLN A 198 59.12 13.48 33.38
C GLN A 198 59.51 14.44 34.50
N LYS A 199 58.56 14.83 35.35
CA LYS A 199 58.82 15.68 36.50
C LYS A 199 59.77 15.00 37.49
N ALA A 200 59.57 13.71 37.77
CA ALA A 200 60.46 12.92 38.61
C ALA A 200 61.86 12.76 38.01
N GLU A 201 61.96 12.57 36.70
CA GLU A 201 63.24 12.48 35.97
C GLU A 201 64.01 13.81 36.03
N ILE A 202 63.33 14.94 35.81
CA ILE A 202 63.94 16.27 35.94
C ILE A 202 64.41 16.49 37.39
N TYR A 203 63.61 16.17 38.40
CA TYR A 203 64.03 16.33 39.79
C TYR A 203 65.25 15.47 40.13
N ALA A 204 65.25 14.20 39.72
CA ALA A 204 66.40 13.32 39.92
C ALA A 204 67.66 13.86 39.23
N HIS A 205 67.53 14.36 37.99
CA HIS A 205 68.66 14.95 37.27
C HIS A 205 69.18 16.21 37.99
N THR A 206 68.29 17.07 38.49
CA THR A 206 68.71 18.27 39.25
C THR A 206 69.37 17.90 40.58
N GLU A 207 68.92 16.84 41.26
CA GLU A 207 69.51 16.39 42.52
C GLU A 207 70.91 15.80 42.30
N ILE A 208 71.13 15.07 41.19
CA ILE A 208 72.46 14.59 40.79
C ILE A 208 73.39 15.77 40.49
N GLU A 209 72.92 16.81 39.79
CA GLU A 209 73.74 18.00 39.52
C GLU A 209 74.08 18.77 40.79
N VAL A 210 73.11 18.97 41.69
CA VAL A 210 73.35 19.64 42.98
C VAL A 210 74.35 18.85 43.83
N THR A 211 74.19 17.53 43.94
CA THR A 211 75.15 16.70 44.69
C THR A 211 76.55 16.68 44.06
N GLN A 212 76.67 16.76 42.73
CA GLN A 212 77.97 16.94 42.07
C GLN A 212 78.60 18.30 42.38
N ILE A 213 77.80 19.38 42.41
CA ILE A 213 78.26 20.71 42.78
C ILE A 213 78.73 20.71 44.25
N GLU A 214 77.93 20.18 45.17
CA GLU A 214 78.29 20.07 46.59
C GLU A 214 79.54 19.22 46.82
N ALA A 215 79.68 18.10 46.10
CA ALA A 215 80.90 17.30 46.15
C ALA A 215 82.10 18.07 45.60
N SER A 216 81.92 18.86 44.54
CA SER A 216 82.99 19.69 43.98
C SER A 216 83.40 20.83 44.92
N ASP A 217 82.43 21.44 45.62
CA ASP A 217 82.67 22.48 46.61
C ASP A 217 83.36 21.89 47.85
N ALA A 218 82.95 20.72 48.33
CA ALA A 218 83.60 20.02 49.43
C ALA A 218 85.05 19.62 49.08
N ILE A 219 85.31 19.17 47.84
CA ILE A 219 86.67 18.91 47.35
C ILE A 219 87.48 20.20 47.31
N PHE A 220 86.89 21.31 46.85
CA PHE A 220 87.55 22.61 46.81
C PHE A 220 87.88 23.12 48.21
N GLU A 221 86.95 23.03 49.16
CA GLU A 221 87.19 23.39 50.56
C GLU A 221 88.27 22.52 51.20
N ALA A 222 88.26 21.21 50.93
CA ALA A 222 89.31 20.30 51.40
C ALA A 222 90.68 20.62 50.79
N GLN A 223 90.74 20.97 49.50
CA GLN A 223 91.98 21.36 48.81
C GLN A 223 92.52 22.72 49.25
N THR A 224 91.66 23.60 49.76
CA THR A 224 92.02 24.96 50.19
C THR A 224 92.11 25.12 51.71
N ALA A 225 91.90 24.05 52.47
CA ALA A 225 92.04 24.03 53.93
C ALA A 225 93.51 24.30 54.33
N GLY A 226 93.75 25.41 55.04
CA GLY A 226 95.08 25.83 55.51
C GLY A 226 95.79 26.88 54.65
N MET A 227 95.20 27.30 53.52
CA MET A 227 95.71 28.40 52.69
C MET A 227 95.24 29.77 53.22
N SER A 228 96.10 30.79 53.12
CA SER A 228 95.70 32.19 53.37
C SER A 228 94.76 32.70 52.27
N GLU A 229 93.96 33.73 52.54
CA GLU A 229 93.01 34.32 51.56
C GLU A 229 93.70 34.74 50.23
N GLU A 230 94.94 35.20 50.30
CA GLU A 230 95.75 35.56 49.12
C GLU A 230 96.16 34.33 48.30
N GLN A 231 96.51 33.22 48.96
CA GLN A 231 96.86 31.95 48.31
C GLN A 231 95.65 31.25 47.70
N LYS A 232 94.47 31.38 48.30
CA LYS A 232 93.21 30.89 47.72
C LYS A 232 92.87 31.63 46.42
N ALA A 233 93.05 32.95 46.37
CA ALA A 233 92.82 33.73 45.16
C ALA A 233 93.77 33.33 44.02
N GLU A 234 95.03 33.03 44.34
CA GLU A 234 96.02 32.54 43.38
C GLU A 234 95.73 31.10 42.92
N TYR A 235 95.25 30.24 43.82
CA TYR A 235 94.80 28.87 43.51
C TYR A 235 93.54 28.86 42.64
N ILE A 236 92.56 29.74 42.90
CA ILE A 236 91.37 29.93 42.04
C ILE A 236 91.80 30.40 40.64
N LYS A 237 92.78 31.32 40.56
CA LYS A 237 93.33 31.79 39.29
C LYS A 237 94.04 30.67 38.53
N HIS A 238 94.87 29.88 39.22
CA HIS A 238 95.50 28.69 38.66
C HIS A 238 94.46 27.67 38.17
N LEU A 239 93.43 27.36 38.95
CA LEU A 239 92.36 26.45 38.53
C LEU A 239 91.62 26.98 37.31
N ARG A 240 91.35 28.29 37.24
CA ARG A 240 90.70 28.94 36.09
C ARG A 240 91.58 28.89 34.83
N ASP A 241 92.90 29.05 34.98
CA ASP A 241 93.88 28.98 33.88
C ASP A 241 94.21 27.52 33.46
N THR A 242 94.05 26.54 34.36
CA THR A 242 94.37 25.11 34.10
C THR A 242 93.14 24.30 33.68
N LYS A 243 91.92 24.70 34.09
CA LYS A 243 90.65 24.08 33.65
C LYS A 243 90.19 24.53 32.26
N THR A 244 91.00 25.28 31.51
CA THR A 244 90.80 25.37 30.05
C THR A 244 91.67 24.35 29.31
N PRO A 245 91.22 23.08 29.21
CA PRO A 245 91.61 22.27 28.07
C PRO A 245 90.37 21.72 27.34
N TYR A 246 89.46 22.60 26.86
CA TYR A 246 88.53 22.27 25.76
C TYR A 246 88.15 23.50 24.91
N LEU A 247 89.08 24.43 24.69
CA LEU A 247 88.93 25.43 23.63
C LEU A 247 90.30 25.75 22.98
N GLN A 248 91.10 24.72 22.71
CA GLN A 248 92.23 24.84 21.77
C GLN A 248 92.38 23.55 20.97
N GLY A 249 91.96 23.59 19.71
CA GLY A 249 92.23 22.54 18.72
C GLY A 249 91.20 22.44 17.60
N SER A 250 91.45 23.23 16.54
CA SER A 250 91.17 23.00 15.11
C SER A 250 89.76 22.65 14.64
#